data_AF-A0A6T8MW61-F1
#
_entry.id   AF-A0A6T8MW61-F1
#
_cell.length_a   1.000
_cell.length_b   1.000
_cell.length_c   1.000
_cell.angle_alpha   90.00
_cell.angle_beta   90.00
_cell.angle_gamma   90.00
#
_symmetry.space_group_name_H-M   'P 1'
#
loop_
_entity.id
_entity.type
_entity.pdbx_description
1 polymer ?
#
loop_
_entity_poly.entity_id
_entity_poly.type
_entity_poly.pdbx_seq_one_letter_code
_entity_poly.pdbx_strand_id
1 'polypeptide(L)'
;TQRKSNKKIQDVPIETEFYAMQEEDIAKQIIHERFAELEFHNALVSDNHMTANSEDKKEEHGDISNKIGDDDKIIHDDHRPTIVIKADCAGAIACIQDSVDEMVRVVRVGFGNITPTDLAGEHAIFGFNVEMKKKEARLAKETGVPVLLFQTIHEVVEAVEEYVAQH
;
A
#
# COMPACT_ATOMS: atom_id res chain seq x y z
N THR A 1 -11.02 66.78 34.37
CA THR A 1 -10.77 65.36 33.98
C THR A 1 -10.96 65.22 32.47
N GLN A 2 -9.89 65.29 31.69
CA GLN A 2 -9.94 65.04 30.24
C GLN A 2 -8.96 63.90 29.93
N ARG A 3 -9.49 62.74 29.51
CA ARG A 3 -8.69 61.61 29.03
C ARG A 3 -8.59 61.70 27.51
N LYS A 4 -7.34 61.59 27.07
CA LYS A 4 -6.81 61.92 25.75
C LYS A 4 -7.16 60.87 24.69
N SER A 5 -7.53 61.38 23.52
CA SER A 5 -7.26 60.92 22.15
C SER A 5 -7.09 59.41 21.87
N ASN A 6 -8.04 58.89 21.08
CA ASN A 6 -7.93 57.64 20.31
C ASN A 6 -6.67 57.65 19.43
N LYS A 7 -5.75 56.72 19.71
CA LYS A 7 -4.66 56.37 18.80
C LYS A 7 -5.26 55.61 17.61
N LYS A 8 -5.29 56.23 16.43
CA LYS A 8 -5.58 55.53 15.17
C LYS A 8 -4.42 54.56 14.90
N ILE A 9 -4.73 53.27 14.81
CA ILE A 9 -3.80 52.25 14.34
C ILE A 9 -3.63 52.51 12.85
N GLN A 10 -2.40 52.80 12.44
CA GLN A 10 -2.03 53.03 11.06
C GLN A 10 -1.57 51.67 10.52
N ASP A 11 -2.40 51.05 9.69
CA ASP A 11 -2.06 49.76 9.08
C ASP A 11 -0.85 49.93 8.16
N VAL A 12 0.15 49.06 8.35
CA VAL A 12 1.34 49.01 7.52
C VAL A 12 0.94 48.42 6.16
N PRO A 13 1.29 49.06 5.02
CA PRO A 13 1.02 48.47 3.72
C PRO A 13 1.83 47.17 3.58
N ILE A 14 1.13 46.08 3.28
CA ILE A 14 1.77 44.81 2.93
C ILE A 14 2.31 44.96 1.51
N GLU A 15 3.58 45.31 1.38
CA GLU A 15 4.32 45.19 0.13
C GLU A 15 4.62 43.69 -0.09
N THR A 16 3.66 42.97 -0.66
CA THR A 16 3.95 41.66 -1.29
C THR A 16 4.62 41.92 -2.63
N GLU A 17 5.94 42.06 -2.62
CA GLU A 17 6.74 41.89 -3.83
C GLU A 17 6.74 40.40 -4.19
N PHE A 18 5.87 40.00 -5.12
CA PHE A 18 5.95 38.69 -5.73
C PHE A 18 7.15 38.70 -6.69
N TYR A 19 8.25 38.07 -6.28
CA TYR A 19 9.31 37.70 -7.20
C TYR A 19 8.79 36.58 -8.11
N ALA A 20 8.19 36.96 -9.23
CA ALA A 20 8.01 36.04 -10.34
C ALA A 20 9.40 35.71 -10.89
N MET A 21 9.96 34.55 -10.49
CA MET A 21 11.15 34.03 -11.15
C MET A 21 10.83 33.87 -12.64
N GLN A 22 11.74 34.34 -13.50
CA GLN A 22 11.54 34.17 -14.95
C GLN A 22 11.56 32.68 -15.27
N GLU A 23 10.75 32.25 -16.25
CA GLU A 23 10.58 30.85 -16.62
C GLU A 23 11.92 30.13 -16.89
N GLU A 24 12.93 30.87 -17.37
CA GLU A 24 14.28 30.36 -17.62
C GLU A 24 15.03 29.92 -16.36
N ASP A 25 14.79 30.56 -15.21
CA ASP A 25 15.47 30.23 -13.95
C ASP A 25 14.80 29.05 -13.26
N ILE A 26 13.47 28.96 -13.37
CA ILE A 26 12.69 27.79 -12.92
C ILE A 26 13.11 26.55 -13.71
N ALA A 27 13.23 26.67 -15.04
CA ALA A 27 13.64 25.56 -15.89
C ALA A 27 15.05 25.05 -15.54
N LYS A 28 16.01 25.96 -15.32
CA LYS A 28 17.38 25.57 -14.91
C LYS A 28 17.39 24.86 -13.56
N GLN A 29 16.58 25.32 -12.60
CA GLN A 29 16.51 24.69 -11.28
C GLN A 29 15.90 23.29 -11.35
N ILE A 30 14.82 23.11 -12.11
CA ILE A 30 14.19 21.81 -12.34
C ILE A 30 15.16 20.85 -13.05
N ILE A 31 15.88 21.32 -14.07
CA ILE A 31 16.85 20.50 -14.79
C ILE A 31 17.97 20.08 -13.83
N HIS A 32 18.53 20.99 -13.05
CA HIS A 32 19.58 20.66 -12.08
C HIS A 32 19.11 19.64 -11.03
N GLU A 33 17.91 19.81 -10.48
CA GLU A 33 17.31 18.87 -9.53
C GLU A 33 17.14 17.47 -10.16
N ARG A 34 16.60 17.41 -11.38
CA ARG A 34 16.43 16.13 -12.12
C ARG A 34 17.76 15.47 -12.47
N PHE A 35 18.79 16.23 -12.81
CA PHE A 35 20.12 15.68 -13.08
C PHE A 35 20.78 15.14 -11.80
N ALA A 36 20.62 15.80 -10.66
CA ALA A 36 21.12 15.31 -9.38
C ALA A 36 20.44 14.00 -8.93
N GLU A 37 19.12 13.85 -9.17
CA GLU A 37 18.40 12.59 -8.94
C GLU A 37 18.94 11.43 -9.79
N LEU A 38 19.28 11.70 -11.06
CA LEU A 38 19.83 10.70 -11.98
C LEU A 38 21.24 10.25 -11.57
N GLU A 39 22.09 11.15 -11.06
CA GLU A 39 23.42 10.78 -10.55
C GLU A 39 23.34 9.86 -9.33
N PHE A 40 22.35 10.06 -8.45
CA PHE A 40 22.15 9.18 -7.29
C PHE A 40 21.70 7.77 -7.69
N HIS A 41 20.80 7.66 -8.67
CA HIS A 41 20.36 6.35 -9.17
C HIS A 41 21.46 5.60 -9.92
N ASN A 42 22.36 6.29 -10.62
CA ASN A 42 23.43 5.66 -11.37
C ASN A 42 24.56 5.11 -10.45
N ALA A 43 24.74 5.71 -9.26
CA ALA A 43 25.65 5.21 -8.25
C ALA A 43 25.17 3.90 -7.59
N LEU A 44 23.87 3.62 -7.58
CA LEU A 44 23.28 2.38 -7.03
C LEU A 44 23.30 1.19 -8.01
N VAL A 45 23.61 1.42 -9.29
CA VAL A 45 23.60 0.39 -10.35
C VAL A 45 25.01 -0.12 -10.69
N SER A 46 26.06 0.43 -10.07
CA SER A 46 27.44 0.02 -10.33
C SER A 46 27.89 -1.14 -9.43
N ASP A 47 27.23 -2.29 -9.58
CA ASP A 47 27.82 -3.61 -9.33
C ASP A 47 26.97 -4.65 -10.08
N ASN A 48 26.98 -4.60 -11.41
CA ASN A 48 27.01 -5.81 -12.22
C ASN A 48 27.38 -5.52 -13.68
N HIS A 49 28.34 -6.32 -14.13
CA HIS A 49 28.99 -6.35 -15.44
C HIS A 49 28.07 -6.13 -16.66
N MET A 50 28.50 -5.19 -17.50
CA MET A 50 28.63 -5.27 -18.96
C MET A 50 27.90 -6.40 -19.70
N THR A 51 26.91 -6.04 -20.51
CA THR A 51 26.88 -6.41 -21.94
C THR A 51 26.18 -5.34 -22.77
N ALA A 52 26.83 -4.99 -23.88
CA ALA A 52 26.47 -3.95 -24.83
C ALA A 52 25.51 -4.43 -25.93
N ASN A 53 24.84 -3.46 -26.55
CA ASN A 53 24.09 -3.46 -27.82
C ASN A 53 22.71 -4.17 -27.77
N SER A 54 21.61 -3.65 -28.32
CA SER A 54 21.38 -2.73 -29.44
C SER A 54 19.95 -2.16 -29.42
N GLU A 55 19.81 -0.88 -29.81
CA GLU A 55 18.77 -0.26 -30.65
C GLU A 55 17.26 -0.38 -30.32
N ASP A 56 16.69 0.82 -30.12
CA ASP A 56 15.43 1.37 -30.64
C ASP A 56 14.04 0.80 -30.27
N LYS A 57 13.38 1.59 -29.41
CA LYS A 57 11.97 2.04 -29.44
C LYS A 57 10.86 0.99 -29.70
N LYS A 58 10.04 0.76 -28.66
CA LYS A 58 8.63 1.19 -28.65
C LYS A 58 8.04 1.15 -27.25
N GLU A 59 7.23 2.17 -26.98
CA GLU A 59 6.38 2.37 -25.83
C GLU A 59 5.43 1.18 -25.63
N GLU A 60 5.35 0.67 -24.39
CA GLU A 60 4.18 -0.10 -23.94
C GLU A 60 3.52 0.65 -22.79
N HIS A 61 2.38 1.26 -23.12
CA HIS A 61 1.34 1.61 -22.18
C HIS A 61 0.98 0.35 -21.37
N GLY A 62 1.02 0.48 -20.04
CA GLY A 62 0.56 -0.55 -19.12
C GLY A 62 -0.91 -0.88 -19.36
N ASP A 63 -1.14 -2.01 -20.01
CA ASP A 63 -2.44 -2.66 -20.04
C ASP A 63 -2.62 -3.48 -18.76
N ILE A 64 -3.40 -2.92 -17.84
CA ILE A 64 -4.01 -3.63 -16.72
C ILE A 64 -5.05 -4.58 -17.32
N SER A 65 -4.60 -5.69 -17.89
CA SER A 65 -5.47 -6.77 -18.34
C SER A 65 -5.64 -7.75 -17.19
N ASN A 66 -6.85 -7.73 -16.63
CA ASN A 66 -7.40 -8.79 -15.79
C ASN A 66 -7.07 -10.17 -16.37
N LYS A 67 -6.07 -10.85 -15.80
CA LYS A 67 -5.96 -12.31 -15.93
C LYS A 67 -6.68 -12.95 -14.74
N ILE A 68 -7.98 -13.11 -14.94
CA ILE A 68 -8.73 -14.23 -14.37
C ILE A 68 -8.18 -15.45 -15.10
N GLY A 69 -7.33 -16.21 -14.41
CA GLY A 69 -6.77 -17.46 -14.88
C GLY A 69 -6.58 -18.35 -13.67
N ASP A 70 -7.57 -19.21 -13.44
CA ASP A 70 -7.43 -20.41 -12.63
C ASP A 70 -6.16 -21.17 -13.06
N ASP A 71 -5.42 -21.69 -12.08
CA ASP A 71 -4.30 -22.66 -12.17
C ASP A 71 -2.93 -22.22 -11.62
N ASP A 72 -2.88 -21.61 -10.42
CA ASP A 72 -1.62 -21.57 -9.64
C ASP A 72 -1.61 -22.65 -8.55
N LYS A 73 -1.53 -23.92 -8.99
CA LYS A 73 -0.88 -24.97 -8.18
C LYS A 73 0.64 -24.80 -8.25
N ILE A 74 1.15 -23.72 -7.67
CA ILE A 74 2.55 -23.65 -7.26
C ILE A 74 2.62 -24.36 -5.90
N ILE A 75 2.78 -25.68 -5.94
CA ILE A 75 3.12 -26.49 -4.78
C ILE A 75 4.63 -26.35 -4.58
N HIS A 76 5.05 -25.24 -3.96
CA HIS A 76 6.26 -25.28 -3.15
C HIS A 76 5.87 -25.96 -1.84
N ASP A 77 6.61 -27.00 -1.47
CA ASP A 77 6.44 -27.79 -0.25
C ASP A 77 6.87 -26.99 1.00
N ASP A 78 6.34 -25.77 1.11
CA ASP A 78 6.38 -24.95 2.32
C ASP A 78 5.18 -25.37 3.15
N HIS A 79 5.43 -26.05 4.28
CA HIS A 79 4.41 -26.47 5.24
C HIS A 79 3.78 -25.28 6.00
N ARG A 80 3.83 -24.08 5.42
CA ARG A 80 3.34 -22.85 6.02
C ARG A 80 1.81 -22.84 5.99
N PRO A 81 1.17 -22.40 7.08
CA PRO A 81 -0.27 -22.29 7.12
C PRO A 81 -0.77 -21.31 6.06
N THR A 82 -1.88 -21.68 5.43
CA THR A 82 -2.55 -20.91 4.39
C THR A 82 -3.58 -19.97 4.99
N ILE A 83 -3.48 -18.68 4.69
CA ILE A 83 -4.41 -17.66 5.21
C ILE A 83 -4.99 -16.80 4.09
N VAL A 84 -6.13 -16.18 4.37
CA VAL A 84 -6.79 -15.18 3.50
C VAL A 84 -6.83 -13.84 4.23
N ILE A 85 -6.43 -12.77 3.55
CA ILE A 85 -6.41 -11.42 4.11
C ILE A 85 -7.47 -10.57 3.40
N LYS A 86 -8.31 -9.91 4.19
CA LYS A 86 -9.33 -8.96 3.73
C LYS A 86 -9.11 -7.61 4.39
N ALA A 87 -9.12 -6.53 3.62
CA ALA A 87 -9.03 -5.19 4.17
C ALA A 87 -9.90 -4.19 3.41
N ASP A 88 -10.16 -3.05 4.02
CA ASP A 88 -10.86 -1.93 3.39
C ASP A 88 -9.99 -1.17 2.37
N CYS A 89 -8.67 -1.14 2.56
CA CYS A 89 -7.73 -0.35 1.77
C CYS A 89 -6.48 -1.12 1.32
N ALA A 90 -5.89 -0.69 0.21
CA ALA A 90 -4.75 -1.36 -0.41
C ALA A 90 -3.46 -1.20 0.40
N GLY A 91 -3.30 -0.04 1.05
CA GLY A 91 -2.15 0.21 1.91
C GLY A 91 -2.10 -0.78 3.07
N ALA A 92 -3.24 -1.05 3.72
CA ALA A 92 -3.27 -2.01 4.82
C ALA A 92 -2.93 -3.43 4.35
N ILE A 93 -3.44 -3.83 3.18
CA ILE A 93 -3.11 -5.12 2.57
C ILE A 93 -1.61 -5.24 2.33
N ALA A 94 -1.00 -4.24 1.69
CA ALA A 94 0.43 -4.25 1.41
C ALA A 94 1.24 -4.33 2.71
N CYS A 95 0.92 -3.49 3.70
CA CYS A 95 1.63 -3.50 4.99
C CYS A 95 1.50 -4.84 5.73
N ILE A 96 0.30 -5.44 5.76
CA ILE A 96 0.11 -6.75 6.39
C ILE A 96 0.88 -7.80 5.60
N GLN A 97 0.77 -7.80 4.27
CA GLN A 97 1.45 -8.75 3.40
C GLN A 97 2.97 -8.68 3.60
N ASP A 98 3.56 -7.49 3.55
CA ASP A 98 5.00 -7.29 3.77
C ASP A 98 5.46 -7.81 5.14
N SER A 99 4.59 -7.77 6.16
CA SER A 99 4.91 -8.25 7.51
C SER A 99 4.77 -9.77 7.66
N VAL A 100 3.86 -10.40 6.91
CA VAL A 100 3.51 -11.83 7.09
C VAL A 100 4.04 -12.74 5.98
N ASP A 101 4.52 -12.19 4.85
CA ASP A 101 5.01 -12.96 3.69
C ASP A 101 6.13 -13.94 4.07
N GLU A 102 6.95 -13.59 5.06
CA GLU A 102 8.02 -14.46 5.55
C GLU A 102 7.51 -15.64 6.40
N MET A 103 6.30 -15.55 6.98
CA MET A 103 5.78 -16.48 8.00
C MET A 103 4.68 -17.41 7.46
N VAL A 104 3.83 -16.91 6.57
CA VAL A 104 2.64 -17.62 6.08
C VAL A 104 2.55 -17.62 4.57
N ARG A 105 1.85 -18.61 4.04
CA ARG A 105 1.48 -18.60 2.63
C ARG A 105 0.13 -17.89 2.49
N VAL A 106 0.17 -16.64 2.04
CA VAL A 106 -1.06 -15.88 1.76
C VAL A 106 -1.71 -16.47 0.49
N VAL A 107 -2.85 -17.14 0.63
CA VAL A 107 -3.56 -17.80 -0.48
C VAL A 107 -4.35 -16.79 -1.29
N ARG A 108 -4.98 -15.84 -0.60
CA ARG A 108 -5.87 -14.89 -1.24
C ARG A 108 -5.91 -13.58 -0.48
N VAL A 109 -5.85 -12.51 -1.25
CA VAL A 109 -5.95 -11.14 -0.76
C VAL A 109 -7.17 -10.50 -1.41
N GLY A 110 -7.95 -9.75 -0.64
CA GLY A 110 -9.14 -9.11 -1.18
C GLY A 110 -9.52 -7.82 -0.50
N PHE A 111 -10.22 -6.99 -1.27
CA PHE A 111 -10.78 -5.73 -0.80
C PHE A 111 -12.21 -5.91 -0.32
N GLY A 112 -12.53 -5.17 0.75
CA GLY A 112 -13.88 -5.04 1.28
C GLY A 112 -14.33 -6.22 2.15
N ASN A 113 -15.62 -6.19 2.46
CA ASN A 113 -16.24 -7.11 3.40
C ASN A 113 -16.13 -8.58 2.98
N ILE A 114 -16.19 -9.46 3.97
CA ILE A 114 -16.12 -10.91 3.76
C ILE A 114 -17.34 -11.38 2.96
N THR A 115 -17.08 -12.08 1.87
CA THR A 115 -18.10 -12.63 0.98
C THR A 115 -18.19 -14.15 1.11
N PRO A 116 -19.29 -14.79 0.67
CA PRO A 116 -19.44 -16.24 0.72
C PRO A 116 -18.36 -16.99 -0.08
N THR A 117 -17.77 -16.35 -1.10
CA THR A 117 -16.70 -16.95 -1.91
C THR A 117 -15.37 -16.99 -1.18
N ASP A 118 -15.20 -16.18 -0.13
CA ASP A 118 -14.01 -16.19 0.72
C ASP A 118 -14.11 -17.31 1.77
N LEU A 119 -15.34 -17.73 2.14
CA LEU A 119 -15.63 -18.80 3.10
C LEU A 119 -15.58 -20.21 2.51
N ALA A 120 -15.27 -20.34 1.21
CA ALA A 120 -15.40 -21.57 0.44
C ALA A 120 -14.15 -22.49 0.51
N GLY A 121 -13.38 -22.48 1.60
CA GLY A 121 -12.15 -23.29 1.75
C GLY A 121 -11.72 -23.51 3.20
N GLU A 122 -10.68 -24.30 3.41
CA GLU A 122 -10.11 -24.63 4.74
C GLU A 122 -8.95 -23.67 5.09
N HIS A 123 -9.23 -22.36 5.13
CA HIS A 123 -8.22 -21.34 5.41
C HIS A 123 -8.71 -20.37 6.48
N ALA A 124 -7.83 -19.88 7.33
CA ALA A 124 -8.17 -18.82 8.28
C ALA A 124 -8.30 -17.48 7.56
N ILE A 125 -9.34 -16.71 7.91
CA ILE A 125 -9.61 -15.40 7.31
C ILE A 125 -9.33 -14.30 8.34
N PHE A 126 -8.44 -13.39 7.97
CA PHE A 126 -8.07 -12.21 8.76
C PHE A 126 -8.60 -10.95 8.08
N GLY A 127 -9.41 -10.20 8.81
CA GLY A 127 -10.05 -8.98 8.33
C GLY A 127 -9.52 -7.74 9.03
N PHE A 128 -9.05 -6.74 8.29
CA PHE A 128 -8.71 -5.40 8.78
C PHE A 128 -9.80 -4.39 8.41
N ASN A 129 -10.44 -3.78 9.42
CA ASN A 129 -11.48 -2.77 9.25
C ASN A 129 -12.62 -3.21 8.31
N VAL A 130 -12.98 -4.50 8.36
CA VAL A 130 -14.05 -5.09 7.56
C VAL A 130 -15.14 -5.68 8.45
N GLU A 131 -16.36 -5.68 7.94
CA GLU A 131 -17.52 -6.21 8.66
C GLU A 131 -18.00 -7.52 8.04
N MET A 132 -18.46 -8.43 8.90
CA MET A 132 -19.13 -9.65 8.48
C MET A 132 -20.63 -9.53 8.73
N LYS A 133 -21.40 -9.72 7.66
CA LYS A 133 -22.86 -9.76 7.72
C LYS A 133 -23.34 -11.06 8.40
N LYS A 134 -24.55 -11.03 8.96
CA LYS A 134 -25.09 -12.14 9.78
C LYS A 134 -25.29 -13.45 9.01
N LYS A 135 -25.50 -13.41 7.69
CA LYS A 135 -25.70 -14.63 6.89
C LYS A 135 -24.37 -15.36 6.70
N GLU A 136 -23.33 -14.59 6.44
CA GLU A 136 -21.95 -14.99 6.24
C GLU A 136 -21.35 -15.52 7.55
N ALA A 137 -21.68 -14.88 8.68
CA ALA A 137 -21.29 -15.38 10.01
C ALA A 137 -21.88 -16.76 10.35
N ARG A 138 -23.09 -17.06 9.85
CA ARG A 138 -23.68 -18.41 10.01
C ARG A 138 -22.98 -19.41 9.10
N LEU A 139 -22.72 -19.01 7.86
CA LEU A 139 -22.02 -19.85 6.89
C LEU A 139 -20.61 -20.21 7.38
N ALA A 140 -19.85 -19.25 7.92
CA ALA A 140 -18.53 -19.48 8.49
C ALA A 140 -18.53 -20.53 9.61
N LYS A 141 -19.57 -20.51 10.47
CA LYS A 141 -19.73 -21.51 11.54
C LYS A 141 -20.09 -22.89 11.01
N GLU A 142 -20.88 -22.95 9.94
CA GLU A 142 -21.28 -24.20 9.30
C GLU A 142 -20.12 -24.84 8.54
N THR A 143 -19.28 -24.03 7.90
CA THR A 143 -18.07 -24.50 7.19
C THR A 143 -16.88 -24.73 8.12
N GLY A 144 -16.94 -24.26 9.37
CA GLY A 144 -15.85 -24.40 10.33
C GLY A 144 -14.65 -23.49 10.04
N VAL A 145 -14.86 -22.41 9.27
CA VAL A 145 -13.79 -21.48 8.89
C VAL A 145 -13.58 -20.43 9.99
N PRO A 146 -12.38 -20.33 10.59
CA PRO A 146 -12.09 -19.31 11.58
C PRO A 146 -11.98 -17.94 10.90
N VAL A 147 -12.82 -17.01 11.34
CA VAL A 147 -12.87 -15.63 10.85
C VAL A 147 -12.56 -14.68 12.01
N LEU A 148 -11.47 -13.93 11.87
CA LEU A 148 -11.00 -12.97 12.86
C LEU A 148 -11.03 -11.56 12.26
N LEU A 149 -11.68 -10.62 12.95
CA LEU A 149 -11.89 -9.26 12.50
C LEU A 149 -11.24 -8.29 13.49
N PHE A 150 -10.42 -7.39 12.98
CA PHE A 150 -9.64 -6.45 13.76
C PHE A 150 -9.80 -5.03 13.23
N GLN A 151 -9.54 -4.03 14.09
CA GLN A 151 -9.58 -2.62 13.70
C GLN A 151 -8.19 -2.04 13.47
N THR A 152 -7.14 -2.67 13.99
CA THR A 152 -5.77 -2.20 13.84
C THR A 152 -4.91 -3.23 13.11
N ILE A 153 -3.90 -2.76 12.37
CA ILE A 153 -2.99 -3.64 11.62
C ILE A 153 -2.17 -4.52 12.57
N HIS A 154 -1.69 -3.96 13.68
CA HIS A 154 -0.87 -4.68 14.66
C HIS A 154 -1.61 -5.90 15.23
N GLU A 155 -2.89 -5.77 15.56
CA GLU A 155 -3.71 -6.90 16.03
C GLU A 155 -3.83 -8.01 14.98
N VAL A 156 -3.89 -7.64 13.68
CA VAL A 156 -3.94 -8.63 12.59
C VAL A 156 -2.63 -9.40 12.53
N VAL A 157 -1.49 -8.70 12.56
CA VAL A 157 -0.17 -9.33 12.48
C VAL A 157 0.06 -10.25 13.69
N GLU A 158 -0.23 -9.79 14.90
CA GLU A 158 -0.13 -10.59 16.13
C GLU A 158 -1.02 -11.84 16.06
N ALA A 159 -2.27 -11.71 15.60
CA ALA A 159 -3.17 -12.84 15.45
C ALA A 159 -2.68 -13.85 14.38
N VAL A 160 -2.03 -13.37 13.32
CA VAL A 160 -1.40 -14.24 12.33
C VAL A 160 -0.20 -14.96 12.96
N GLU A 161 0.67 -14.27 13.69
CA GLU A 161 1.80 -14.87 14.40
C GLU A 161 1.35 -15.96 15.39
N GLU A 162 0.30 -15.70 16.18
CA GLU A 162 -0.28 -16.69 17.08
C GLU A 162 -0.85 -17.90 16.33
N TYR A 163 -1.50 -17.66 15.18
CA TYR A 163 -2.03 -18.74 14.34
C TYR A 163 -0.92 -19.61 13.77
N VAL A 164 0.20 -19.02 13.36
CA VAL A 164 1.40 -19.76 12.94
C VAL A 164 2.00 -20.54 14.09
N ALA A 165 2.09 -19.97 15.29
CA ALA A 165 2.67 -20.67 16.44
C ALA A 165 1.88 -21.92 16.87
N GLN A 166 0.58 -21.99 16.51
CA GLN A 166 -0.29 -23.11 16.84
C GLN A 166 -0.29 -24.24 15.79
N HIS A 167 0.30 -24.02 14.60
CA HIS A 167 0.29 -24.95 13.47
C HIS A 167 1.70 -25.35 13.06
#